data_AF-A0A7T8JWC9-F1
#
_entry.id   AF-A0A7T8JWC9-F1
#
_cell.length_a   1.000
_cell.length_b   1.000
_cell.length_c   1.000
_cell.angle_alpha   90.00
_cell.angle_beta   90.00
_cell.angle_gamma   90.00
#
_symmetry.space_group_name_H-M   'P 1'
#
loop_
_entity.id
_entity.type
_entity.pdbx_description
1 polymer ?
#
loop_
_entity_poly.entity_id
_entity_poly.type
_entity_poly.pdbx_seq_one_letter_code
_entity_poly.pdbx_strand_id
1 'polypeptide(L)'
;HQFQRMKSISLQRAIVSKGQFGASLGSLGDIDGDGFMDFVVGAPFEGSGAVYLYRGHADLQIGPYSQKITPESAGIPGPVKGFGYSFSNVADVDENGTPDFGIGALDSDKALIIRSKRVVRISPKSFYKGEKLIEPSSN
;
A
#
# COMPACT_ATOMS: atom_id res chain seq x y z
N HIS A 1 19.80 -14.73 -18.94
CA HIS A 1 19.16 -13.76 -18.03
C HIS A 1 19.84 -13.84 -16.67
N GLN A 2 20.43 -12.74 -16.19
CA GLN A 2 20.93 -12.67 -14.81
C GLN A 2 19.80 -12.17 -13.92
N PHE A 3 19.45 -12.94 -12.89
CA PHE A 3 18.50 -12.50 -11.86
C PHE A 3 19.28 -11.74 -10.78
N GLN A 4 18.95 -10.47 -10.54
CA GLN A 4 19.45 -9.76 -9.37
C GLN A 4 18.58 -10.12 -8.16
N ARG A 5 19.21 -10.58 -7.07
CA ARG A 5 18.52 -10.93 -5.82
C ARG A 5 18.11 -9.65 -5.11
N MET A 6 16.81 -9.40 -4.96
CA MET A 6 16.28 -8.40 -4.04
C MET A 6 16.52 -8.83 -2.58
N LYS A 7 16.71 -7.87 -1.67
CA LYS A 7 16.80 -8.17 -0.22
C LYS A 7 15.47 -8.80 0.23
N SER A 8 15.56 -9.92 0.95
CA SER A 8 14.37 -10.62 1.46
C SER A 8 13.68 -9.81 2.55
N ILE A 9 12.35 -9.72 2.48
CA ILE A 9 11.54 -9.19 3.57
C ILE A 9 11.43 -10.26 4.65
N SER A 10 11.67 -9.88 5.89
CA SER A 10 11.30 -10.67 7.05
C SER A 10 10.65 -9.72 8.03
N LEU A 11 9.41 -10.01 8.44
CA LEU A 11 8.76 -9.23 9.48
C LEU A 11 9.60 -9.36 10.76
N GLN A 12 10.09 -8.24 11.28
CA GLN A 12 10.98 -8.20 12.46
C GLN A 12 10.33 -8.74 13.75
N ARG A 13 9.03 -9.07 13.72
CA ARG A 13 8.34 -9.77 14.79
C ARG A 13 8.13 -11.23 14.40
N ALA A 14 8.88 -12.12 15.07
CA ALA A 14 8.77 -13.58 14.99
C ALA A 14 7.40 -14.17 15.42
N ILE A 15 6.32 -13.38 15.44
CA ILE A 15 4.95 -13.79 15.83
C ILE A 15 4.10 -14.17 14.59
N VAL A 16 4.65 -14.02 13.38
CA VAL A 16 3.91 -14.15 12.11
C VAL A 16 3.78 -15.60 11.62
N SER A 17 4.44 -16.58 12.26
CA SER A 17 4.35 -17.99 11.82
C SER A 17 2.92 -18.57 11.87
N LYS A 18 2.02 -17.99 12.66
CA LYS A 18 0.59 -18.37 12.67
C LYS A 18 -0.25 -17.66 11.61
N GLY A 19 0.14 -16.45 11.21
CA GLY A 19 -0.65 -15.64 10.26
C GLY A 19 -0.49 -16.05 8.80
N GLN A 20 0.54 -16.86 8.50
CA GLN A 20 0.96 -17.26 7.16
C GLN A 20 1.18 -16.06 6.24
N PHE A 21 1.90 -15.05 6.72
CA PHE A 21 2.38 -13.99 5.84
C PHE A 21 3.19 -14.59 4.69
N GLY A 22 2.88 -14.19 3.46
CA GLY A 22 3.45 -14.77 2.26
C GLY A 22 2.62 -15.90 1.66
N ALA A 23 1.44 -16.23 2.23
CA ALA A 23 0.53 -17.21 1.63
C ALA A 23 0.05 -16.80 0.23
N SER A 24 0.00 -15.50 -0.03
CA SER A 24 -0.33 -14.92 -1.33
C SER A 24 0.55 -13.71 -1.61
N LEU A 25 0.88 -13.50 -2.89
CA LEU A 25 1.68 -12.39 -3.37
C LEU A 25 1.04 -11.86 -4.66
N GLY A 26 0.80 -10.55 -4.72
CA GLY A 26 0.21 -9.87 -5.88
C GLY A 26 1.04 -8.68 -6.29
N SER A 27 1.29 -8.50 -7.59
CA SER A 27 1.83 -7.24 -8.12
C SER A 27 0.69 -6.25 -8.30
N LEU A 28 0.88 -5.01 -7.87
CA LEU A 28 -0.12 -3.94 -7.98
C LEU A 28 0.12 -2.98 -9.16
N GLY A 29 1.26 -3.10 -9.85
CA GLY A 29 1.73 -2.05 -10.74
C GLY A 29 2.27 -0.85 -9.94
N ASP A 30 2.48 0.28 -10.59
CA ASP A 30 2.85 1.55 -9.94
C ASP A 30 1.57 2.29 -9.51
N ILE A 31 1.12 2.06 -8.26
CA ILE A 31 -0.19 2.56 -7.82
C ILE A 31 -0.13 4.00 -7.29
N ASP A 32 1.05 4.50 -6.95
CA ASP A 32 1.24 5.88 -6.47
C ASP A 32 1.91 6.82 -7.49
N GLY A 33 2.27 6.28 -8.66
CA GLY A 33 2.79 7.02 -9.81
C GLY A 33 4.22 7.50 -9.63
N ASP A 34 5.03 6.79 -8.84
CA ASP A 34 6.41 7.16 -8.55
C ASP A 34 7.44 6.55 -9.53
N GLY A 35 6.98 5.69 -10.44
CA GLY A 35 7.78 4.98 -11.43
C GLY A 35 8.25 3.59 -10.99
N PHE A 36 7.89 3.13 -9.79
CA PHE A 36 8.28 1.82 -9.27
C PHE A 36 7.07 0.91 -9.07
N MET A 37 7.28 -0.39 -9.30
CA MET A 37 6.20 -1.37 -9.15
C MET A 37 5.98 -1.71 -7.68
N ASP A 38 4.73 -1.63 -7.25
CA ASP A 38 4.26 -1.96 -5.92
C ASP A 38 3.72 -3.39 -5.87
N PHE A 39 3.61 -3.94 -4.65
CA PHE A 39 3.11 -5.29 -4.44
C PHE A 39 2.43 -5.45 -3.09
N VAL A 40 1.65 -6.52 -2.96
CA VAL A 40 0.94 -6.89 -1.74
C VAL A 40 1.26 -8.31 -1.30
N VAL A 41 1.27 -8.52 0.01
CA VAL A 41 1.47 -9.83 0.62
C VAL A 41 0.31 -10.14 1.56
N GLY A 42 -0.32 -11.30 1.39
CA GLY A 42 -1.40 -11.76 2.27
C GLY A 42 -0.88 -12.51 3.49
N ALA A 43 -1.60 -12.35 4.60
CA ALA A 43 -1.49 -13.11 5.84
C ALA A 43 -2.90 -13.56 6.28
N PRO A 44 -3.51 -14.53 5.57
CA PRO A 44 -4.93 -14.88 5.72
C PRO A 44 -5.32 -15.39 7.12
N PHE A 45 -4.36 -15.84 7.92
CA PHE A 45 -4.61 -16.37 9.27
C PHE A 45 -4.17 -15.41 10.38
N GLU A 46 -3.78 -14.18 10.04
CA GLU A 46 -3.51 -13.15 11.03
C GLU A 46 -4.83 -12.53 11.51
N GLY A 47 -5.36 -13.02 12.64
CA GLY A 47 -6.69 -12.61 13.11
C GLY A 47 -7.78 -13.03 12.12
N SER A 48 -8.53 -12.06 11.60
CA SER A 48 -9.54 -12.24 10.53
C SER A 48 -8.92 -12.34 9.12
N GLY A 49 -7.60 -12.16 9.02
CA GLY A 49 -6.83 -12.05 7.79
C GLY A 49 -6.34 -10.61 7.56
N ALA A 50 -5.18 -10.47 6.92
CA ALA A 50 -4.56 -9.18 6.63
C ALA A 50 -3.85 -9.17 5.28
N VAL A 51 -3.74 -7.97 4.70
CA VAL A 51 -2.97 -7.71 3.48
C VAL A 51 -2.02 -6.55 3.73
N TYR A 52 -0.76 -6.73 3.36
CA TYR A 52 0.32 -5.77 3.55
C TYR A 52 0.74 -5.22 2.20
N LEU A 53 0.74 -3.89 2.04
CA LEU A 53 1.17 -3.20 0.84
C LEU A 53 2.59 -2.70 0.99
N TYR A 54 3.42 -2.99 0.01
CA TYR A 54 4.80 -2.55 -0.08
C TYR A 54 4.99 -1.72 -1.34
N ARG A 55 5.69 -0.60 -1.18
CA ARG A 55 6.03 0.25 -2.31
C ARG A 55 7.36 -0.15 -2.93
N GLY A 56 7.43 -0.09 -4.24
CA GLY A 56 8.68 -0.19 -4.97
C GLY A 56 9.59 1.00 -4.66
N HIS A 57 10.89 0.83 -4.87
CA HIS A 57 11.84 1.93 -4.74
C HIS A 57 13.08 1.69 -5.63
N ALA A 58 13.74 2.79 -6.02
CA ALA A 58 14.87 2.80 -6.95
C ALA A 58 16.06 1.93 -6.51
N ASP A 59 16.28 1.83 -5.20
CA ASP A 59 17.41 1.09 -4.63
C ASP A 59 17.13 -0.39 -4.42
N LEU A 60 15.97 -0.88 -4.88
CA LEU A 60 15.50 -2.26 -4.72
C LEU A 60 15.46 -2.73 -3.25
N GLN A 61 15.44 -1.79 -2.31
CA GLN A 61 15.27 -2.08 -0.91
C GLN A 61 13.79 -2.05 -0.56
N ILE A 62 13.31 -3.15 -0.01
CA ILE A 62 11.94 -3.22 0.46
C ILE A 62 11.90 -2.67 1.88
N GLY A 63 11.30 -1.49 2.02
CA GLY A 63 11.07 -0.84 3.31
C GLY A 63 9.97 -1.50 4.15
N PRO A 64 9.55 -0.85 5.25
CA PRO A 64 8.33 -1.26 5.95
C PRO A 64 7.12 -1.21 5.01
N TYR A 65 6.08 -2.01 5.29
CA TYR A 65 4.83 -1.90 4.56
C TYR A 65 4.29 -0.47 4.67
N SER A 66 3.80 0.09 3.57
CA SER A 66 3.19 1.43 3.56
C SER A 66 1.75 1.40 4.06
N GLN A 67 1.08 0.25 3.95
CA GLN A 67 -0.29 0.08 4.43
C GLN A 67 -0.55 -1.37 4.87
N LYS A 68 -1.40 -1.51 5.89
CA LYS A 68 -2.01 -2.78 6.28
C LYS A 68 -3.52 -2.66 6.11
N ILE A 69 -4.11 -3.60 5.39
CA ILE A 69 -5.55 -3.69 5.15
C ILE A 69 -6.06 -4.91 5.89
N THR A 70 -7.02 -4.69 6.78
CA THR A 70 -7.80 -5.73 7.45
C THR A 70 -9.27 -5.64 7.03
N PRO A 71 -10.10 -6.68 7.26
CA PRO A 71 -11.54 -6.63 7.03
C PRO A 71 -12.23 -5.41 7.62
N GLU A 72 -11.85 -5.02 8.83
CA GLU A 72 -12.42 -3.89 9.55
C GLU A 72 -12.06 -2.57 8.85
N SER A 73 -10.79 -2.39 8.45
CA SER A 73 -10.36 -1.20 7.71
C SER A 73 -10.95 -1.12 6.30
N ALA A 74 -11.27 -2.26 5.70
CA ALA A 74 -11.91 -2.36 4.39
C ALA A 74 -13.44 -2.20 4.46
N GLY A 75 -14.02 -2.10 5.66
CA GLY A 75 -15.45 -1.92 5.85
C GLY A 75 -16.27 -3.17 5.50
N ILE A 76 -15.69 -4.37 5.61
CA ILE A 76 -16.42 -5.62 5.35
C ILE A 76 -17.41 -5.85 6.50
N PRO A 77 -18.72 -5.94 6.22
CA PRO A 77 -19.70 -6.21 7.26
C PRO A 77 -19.64 -7.68 7.71
N GLY A 78 -19.82 -7.87 9.02
CA GLY A 78 -19.89 -9.19 9.63
C GLY A 78 -18.53 -9.84 9.85
N PRO A 79 -18.52 -11.07 10.41
CA PRO A 79 -17.28 -11.80 10.64
C PRO A 79 -16.61 -12.18 9.31
N VAL A 80 -15.29 -12.07 9.30
CA VAL A 80 -14.43 -12.43 8.15
C VAL A 80 -13.29 -13.31 8.66
N LYS A 81 -12.89 -14.27 7.84
CA LYS A 81 -11.76 -15.18 8.03
C LYS A 81 -11.10 -15.43 6.68
N GLY A 82 -9.78 -15.59 6.70
CA GLY A 82 -9.01 -15.87 5.50
C GLY A 82 -8.83 -14.66 4.57
N PHE A 83 -9.09 -13.44 5.03
CA PHE A 83 -8.91 -12.25 4.20
C PHE A 83 -7.46 -12.09 3.74
N GLY A 84 -7.26 -11.93 2.43
CA GLY A 84 -5.92 -11.92 1.84
C GLY A 84 -5.44 -13.29 1.37
N TYR A 85 -6.32 -14.29 1.28
CA TYR A 85 -5.94 -15.62 0.79
C TYR A 85 -5.61 -15.62 -0.71
N SER A 86 -6.31 -14.80 -1.50
CA SER A 86 -6.08 -14.68 -2.94
C SER A 86 -6.20 -13.23 -3.41
N PHE A 87 -5.56 -12.94 -4.54
CA PHE A 87 -5.63 -11.65 -5.23
C PHE A 87 -6.11 -11.85 -6.67
N SER A 88 -6.86 -10.88 -7.21
CA SER A 88 -7.13 -10.82 -8.65
C SER A 88 -5.96 -10.18 -9.40
N ASN A 89 -6.02 -10.22 -10.73
CA ASN A 89 -5.24 -9.29 -11.55
C ASN A 89 -5.67 -7.85 -11.25
N VAL A 90 -4.74 -6.94 -11.49
CA VAL A 90 -4.93 -5.50 -11.34
C VAL A 90 -5.63 -4.96 -12.59
N ALA A 91 -6.66 -4.13 -12.39
CA ALA A 91 -7.37 -3.42 -13.45
C ALA A 91 -8.00 -2.16 -12.88
N ASP A 92 -8.10 -1.09 -13.68
CA ASP A 92 -8.93 0.07 -13.34
C ASP A 92 -10.40 -0.28 -13.60
N VAL A 93 -11.13 -0.66 -12.55
CA VAL A 93 -12.49 -1.21 -12.67
C VAL A 93 -13.54 -0.10 -12.69
N ASP A 94 -13.23 1.06 -12.13
CA ASP A 94 -14.14 2.23 -12.10
C ASP A 94 -13.71 3.38 -13.03
N GLU A 95 -12.76 3.12 -13.93
CA GLU A 95 -12.23 4.06 -14.94
C GLU A 95 -11.71 5.38 -14.35
N ASN A 96 -11.16 5.34 -13.13
CA ASN A 96 -10.68 6.53 -12.42
C ASN A 96 -9.21 6.87 -12.73
N GLY A 97 -8.53 6.06 -13.53
CA GLY A 97 -7.14 6.21 -13.92
C GLY A 97 -6.14 5.67 -12.89
N THR A 98 -6.59 4.90 -11.89
CA THR A 98 -5.75 4.27 -10.86
C THR A 98 -6.08 2.78 -10.82
N PRO A 99 -5.09 1.88 -10.67
CA PRO A 99 -5.39 0.45 -10.68
C PRO A 99 -6.11 -0.02 -9.41
N ASP A 100 -7.14 -0.85 -9.59
CA ASP A 100 -7.86 -1.55 -8.52
C ASP A 100 -7.47 -3.04 -8.49
N PHE A 101 -7.76 -3.71 -7.37
CA PHE A 101 -7.53 -5.15 -7.26
C PHE A 101 -8.51 -5.83 -6.29
N GLY A 102 -8.78 -7.10 -6.56
CA GLY A 102 -9.63 -7.96 -5.77
C GLY A 102 -8.87 -8.72 -4.69
N ILE A 103 -9.51 -8.91 -3.53
CA ILE A 103 -9.01 -9.70 -2.40
C ILE A 103 -10.05 -10.75 -2.02
N GLY A 104 -9.65 -12.02 -2.00
CA GLY A 104 -10.47 -13.13 -1.53
C GLY A 104 -10.32 -13.40 -0.03
N ALA A 105 -11.42 -13.82 0.59
CA ALA A 105 -11.48 -14.34 1.95
C ALA A 105 -12.05 -15.77 1.93
N LEU A 106 -11.16 -16.77 1.82
CA LEU A 106 -11.52 -18.16 1.55
C LEU A 106 -12.54 -18.72 2.55
N ASP A 107 -12.36 -18.42 3.84
CA ASP A 107 -13.15 -18.99 4.93
C ASP A 107 -14.41 -18.16 5.24
N SER A 108 -14.90 -17.35 4.30
CA SER A 108 -16.00 -16.41 4.55
C SER A 108 -16.96 -16.19 3.38
N ASP A 109 -16.80 -16.88 2.26
CA ASP A 109 -17.58 -16.66 1.03
C ASP A 109 -17.63 -15.17 0.63
N LYS A 110 -16.51 -14.46 0.86
CA LYS A 110 -16.39 -13.00 0.63
C LYS A 110 -15.22 -12.69 -0.29
N ALA A 111 -15.44 -11.75 -1.20
CA ALA A 111 -14.42 -11.12 -2.00
C ALA A 111 -14.69 -9.62 -2.07
N LEU A 112 -13.62 -8.82 -2.13
CA LEU A 112 -13.71 -7.36 -2.18
C LEU A 112 -12.84 -6.80 -3.28
N ILE A 113 -13.31 -5.73 -3.91
CA ILE A 113 -12.47 -4.86 -4.74
C ILE A 113 -11.95 -3.72 -3.86
N ILE A 114 -10.63 -3.59 -3.79
CA ILE A 114 -9.95 -2.45 -3.16
C ILE A 114 -9.57 -1.47 -4.24
N ARG A 115 -9.95 -0.21 -4.01
CA ARG A 115 -9.61 0.90 -4.88
C ARG A 115 -8.40 1.65 -4.38
N SER A 116 -7.48 1.93 -5.28
CA SER A 116 -6.31 2.75 -4.99
C SER A 116 -6.68 4.23 -5.10
N LYS A 117 -6.37 5.03 -4.07
CA LYS A 117 -6.59 6.48 -4.14
C LYS A 117 -5.39 7.15 -4.78
N ARG A 118 -5.63 7.96 -5.82
CA ARG A 118 -4.60 8.80 -6.44
C ARG A 118 -3.92 9.69 -5.41
N VAL A 119 -2.59 9.60 -5.32
CA VAL A 119 -1.79 10.51 -4.49
C VAL A 119 -1.59 11.82 -5.24
N VAL A 120 -2.16 12.92 -4.74
CA VAL A 120 -1.90 14.26 -5.29
C VAL A 120 -0.63 14.82 -4.66
N ARG A 121 0.46 14.92 -5.43
CA ARG A 121 1.67 15.64 -5.01
C ARG A 121 1.42 17.15 -5.12
N ILE A 122 1.40 17.85 -3.99
CA ILE A 122 1.35 19.32 -3.95
C ILE A 122 2.79 19.83 -3.80
N SER A 123 3.28 20.59 -4.76
CA SER A 123 4.54 21.35 -4.62
C SER A 123 4.20 22.76 -4.14
N PRO A 124 4.37 23.10 -2.84
CA PRO A 124 4.13 24.45 -2.37
C PRO A 124 5.13 25.42 -3.01
N LYS A 125 4.64 26.40 -3.75
CA LYS A 125 5.42 27.59 -4.11
C LYS A 125 5.13 28.66 -3.06
N SER A 126 6.11 28.97 -2.22
CA SER A 126 6.04 30.15 -1.36
C SER A 126 6.36 31.40 -2.18
N PHE A 127 5.47 32.38 -2.16
CA PHE A 127 5.74 33.72 -2.67
C PHE A 127 6.01 34.64 -1.48
N TYR A 128 7.24 35.11 -1.33
CA TYR A 128 7.57 36.14 -0.35
C TYR A 128 7.36 37.52 -1.00
N LYS A 129 6.37 38.29 -0.53
CA LYS A 129 6.23 39.71 -0.87
C LYS A 129 6.84 40.50 0.28
N GLY A 130 8.09 40.93 0.15
CA GLY A 130 8.81 41.63 1.20
C GLY A 130 8.06 42.88 1.65
N GLU A 131 7.84 43.02 2.96
CA GLU A 131 7.40 44.27 3.56
C GLU A 131 8.59 45.24 3.64
N LYS A 132 8.34 46.51 3.29
CA LYS A 132 9.32 47.59 3.28
C LYS A 132 9.73 47.89 4.73
N LEU A 133 11.00 47.65 5.07
CA LEU A 133 11.59 48.09 6.34
C LEU A 133 11.51 49.62 6.42
N ILE A 134 10.82 50.14 7.44
CA ILE A 134 10.89 51.56 7.81
C ILE A 134 12.09 51.67 8.75
N GLU A 135 13.15 52.37 8.32
CA GLU A 135 14.26 52.71 9.22
C GLU A 135 13.81 53.76 10.24
N PRO A 136 14.18 53.63 11.53
CA PRO A 136 13.87 54.64 12.53
C PRO A 136 14.67 55.92 12.26
N SER A 137 14.00 57.07 12.31
CA SER A 137 14.63 58.38 12.22
C SER A 137 15.59 58.59 13.40
N SER A 138 16.87 58.83 13.11
CA SER A 138 17.85 59.28 14.10
C SER A 138 17.50 60.68 14.59
N ASN A 139 17.29 60.84 15.90
CA ASN A 139 17.32 62.12 16.60
C ASN A 139 18.76 62.50 16.97
#